data_AF-A0A7V4NKQ9-F1
#
_entry.id   AF-A0A7V4NKQ9-F1
#
_cell.length_a   1.000
_cell.length_b   1.000
_cell.length_c   1.000
_cell.angle_alpha   90.00
_cell.angle_beta   90.00
_cell.angle_gamma   90.00
#
_symmetry.space_group_name_H-M   'P 1'
#
loop_
_entity.id
_entity.type
_entity.pdbx_description
1 polymer ?
#
loop_
_entity_poly.entity_id
_entity_poly.type
_entity_poly.pdbx_seq_one_letter_code
_entity_poly.pdbx_strand_id
1 'polypeptide(L)'
;MTAVVPVPGAAGPAPGRDGHAAAARIGPNAILQTLAALRDRVGESEARRLFEACGLGHHAEHPPAQMVPEDDVRRLFAGLDARLGATAADAIQRDAGLRTARYLLAHRIPGPAAAILRWLPAPVAARLLFRAIARHAWTFAGSGRFDWRPVPGGVHIRIGACPLCRGTVAAGPWCAFYAGTFEGLGRALLAPAATAREVRCLARGDAACEFALALAPGGAPSRAWE
;
A
#
# COMPACT_ATOMS: atom_id res chain seq x y z
N MET A 1 14.64 -3.38 -51.93
CA MET A 1 15.79 -3.45 -51.00
C MET A 1 16.09 -2.03 -50.57
N THR A 2 15.51 -1.60 -49.44
CA THR A 2 15.68 -0.25 -48.91
C THR A 2 16.15 -0.42 -47.49
N ALA A 3 17.41 -0.07 -47.24
CA ALA A 3 18.09 -0.28 -45.98
C ALA A 3 17.49 0.62 -44.89
N VAL A 4 17.05 0.00 -43.79
CA VAL A 4 16.65 0.68 -42.57
C VAL A 4 17.90 1.13 -41.84
N VAL A 5 18.05 2.44 -41.67
CA VAL A 5 19.09 3.05 -40.83
C VAL A 5 18.71 2.88 -39.36
N PRO A 6 19.58 2.35 -38.48
CA PRO A 6 19.26 2.20 -37.06
C PRO A 6 19.46 3.53 -36.32
N VAL A 7 18.43 3.94 -35.57
CA VAL A 7 18.49 5.04 -34.60
C VAL A 7 19.19 4.52 -33.34
N PRO A 8 20.25 5.17 -32.82
CA PRO A 8 20.91 4.74 -31.60
C PRO A 8 19.97 4.91 -30.40
N GLY A 9 19.65 3.78 -29.75
CA GLY A 9 18.91 3.75 -28.49
C GLY A 9 19.73 4.39 -27.38
N ALA A 10 19.09 5.29 -26.63
CA ALA A 10 19.67 5.92 -25.45
C ALA A 10 20.05 4.85 -24.41
N ALA A 11 21.35 4.65 -24.23
CA ALA A 11 21.91 3.91 -23.10
C ALA A 11 21.57 4.66 -21.80
N GLY A 12 21.16 3.91 -20.77
CA GLY A 12 20.97 4.46 -19.43
C GLY A 12 22.29 5.06 -18.88
N PRO A 13 22.21 6.08 -18.00
CA PRO A 13 23.40 6.75 -17.53
C PRO A 13 24.28 5.79 -16.71
N ALA A 14 25.58 5.78 -17.02
CA ALA A 14 26.59 5.15 -16.20
C ALA A 14 26.65 5.82 -14.80
N PRO A 15 26.96 5.08 -13.73
CA PRO A 15 26.96 5.64 -12.39
C PRO A 15 28.09 6.66 -12.22
N GLY A 16 27.71 7.93 -12.26
CA GLY A 16 28.52 9.03 -11.76
C GLY A 16 28.69 8.86 -10.25
N ARG A 17 29.95 8.86 -9.81
CA ARG A 17 30.31 8.94 -8.39
C ARG A 17 30.01 10.37 -7.93
N ASP A 18 29.43 10.45 -6.74
CA ASP A 18 28.98 11.64 -5.99
C ASP A 18 27.54 12.10 -6.31
N GLY A 19 26.58 11.61 -5.50
CA GLY A 19 25.19 12.05 -5.54
C GLY A 19 24.36 11.40 -4.45
N HIS A 20 23.62 12.21 -3.69
CA HIS A 20 22.57 11.70 -2.80
C HIS A 20 21.67 10.76 -3.63
N ALA A 21 21.67 9.46 -3.32
CA ALA A 21 20.81 8.50 -3.98
C ALA A 21 19.39 9.08 -4.01
N ALA A 22 18.85 9.33 -5.20
CA ALA A 22 17.54 9.96 -5.35
C ALA A 22 16.53 9.20 -4.48
N ALA A 23 15.96 9.89 -3.47
CA ALA A 23 15.11 9.26 -2.48
C ALA A 23 13.95 8.55 -3.19
N ALA A 24 13.76 7.27 -2.89
CA ALA A 24 12.68 6.49 -3.47
C ALA A 24 11.33 7.15 -3.19
N ARG A 25 10.41 7.05 -4.16
CA ARG A 25 9.15 7.80 -4.18
C ARG A 25 7.97 6.84 -4.07
N ILE A 26 6.92 7.28 -3.38
CA ILE A 26 5.65 6.56 -3.22
C ILE A 26 4.47 7.50 -3.51
N GLY A 27 3.32 6.94 -3.88
CA GLY A 27 2.09 7.70 -4.11
C GLY A 27 1.58 8.38 -2.84
N PRO A 28 0.85 9.49 -2.96
CA PRO A 28 0.51 10.34 -1.83
C PRO A 28 -0.59 9.78 -0.93
N ASN A 29 -1.31 8.72 -1.36
CA ASN A 29 -2.51 8.24 -0.67
C ASN A 29 -2.27 7.81 0.77
N ALA A 30 -1.10 7.24 1.08
CA ALA A 30 -0.78 6.88 2.47
C ALA A 30 -0.75 8.12 3.38
N ILE A 31 -0.34 9.28 2.87
CA ILE A 31 -0.38 10.55 3.61
C ILE A 31 -1.80 11.11 3.61
N LEU A 32 -2.40 11.27 2.43
CA LEU A 32 -3.72 11.92 2.26
C LEU A 32 -4.82 11.22 3.06
N GLN A 33 -4.90 9.89 2.96
CA GLN A 33 -5.97 9.13 3.58
C GLN A 33 -5.75 8.95 5.09
N THR A 34 -4.49 8.95 5.54
CA THR A 34 -4.16 8.98 6.98
C THR A 34 -4.51 10.32 7.60
N LEU A 35 -4.22 11.43 6.91
CA LEU A 35 -4.64 12.76 7.36
C LEU A 35 -6.17 12.84 7.49
N ALA A 36 -6.90 12.35 6.49
CA ALA A 36 -8.37 12.30 6.54
C ALA A 36 -8.89 11.43 7.69
N ALA A 37 -8.32 10.24 7.90
CA ALA A 37 -8.70 9.35 9.00
C ALA A 37 -8.42 9.98 10.39
N LEU A 38 -7.28 10.67 10.53
CA LEU A 38 -6.95 11.41 11.76
C LEU A 38 -7.91 12.57 12.01
N ARG A 39 -8.18 13.39 10.99
CA ARG A 39 -9.11 14.52 11.09
C ARG A 39 -10.47 14.07 11.60
N ASP A 40 -10.99 12.97 11.06
CA ASP A 40 -12.28 12.41 11.47
C ASP A 40 -12.24 11.84 12.91
N ARG A 41 -11.09 11.34 13.37
CA ARG A 41 -10.97 10.67 14.68
C ARG A 41 -10.63 11.62 15.84
N VAL A 42 -9.66 12.52 15.63
CA VAL A 42 -9.08 13.37 16.68
C VAL A 42 -9.26 14.88 16.43
N GLY A 43 -9.89 15.24 15.31
CA GLY A 43 -10.11 16.62 14.91
C GLY A 43 -8.93 17.26 14.18
N GLU A 44 -9.20 18.36 13.48
CA GLU A 44 -8.24 19.08 12.61
C GLU A 44 -6.95 19.48 13.36
N SER A 45 -7.11 20.15 14.50
CA SER A 45 -5.98 20.71 15.25
C SER A 45 -5.02 19.63 15.75
N GLU A 46 -5.52 18.49 16.23
CA GLU A 46 -4.67 17.40 16.71
C GLU A 46 -4.04 16.64 15.54
N ALA A 47 -4.77 16.42 14.44
CA ALA A 47 -4.21 15.81 13.23
C ALA A 47 -3.02 16.64 12.69
N ARG A 48 -3.15 17.97 12.66
CA ARG A 48 -2.07 18.88 12.25
C ARG A 48 -0.87 18.81 13.20
N ARG A 49 -1.09 18.85 14.52
CA ARG A 49 -0.01 18.69 15.52
C ARG A 49 0.74 17.37 15.37
N LEU A 50 0.03 16.28 15.07
CA LEU A 50 0.65 14.98 14.82
C LEU A 50 1.53 15.02 13.57
N PHE A 51 1.02 15.60 12.47
CA PHE A 51 1.79 15.77 11.23
C PHE A 51 3.02 16.66 11.44
N GLU A 52 2.89 17.78 12.14
CA GLU A 52 4.01 18.66 12.52
C GLU A 52 5.07 17.90 13.33
N ALA A 53 4.67 17.10 14.31
CA ALA A 53 5.59 16.31 15.10
C ALA A 53 6.30 15.21 14.30
N CYS A 54 5.67 14.72 13.23
CA CYS A 54 6.31 13.84 12.25
C CYS A 54 7.20 14.60 11.26
N GLY A 55 7.30 15.94 11.38
CA GLY A 55 7.95 16.85 10.43
C GLY A 55 7.32 16.84 9.04
N LEU A 56 5.99 16.67 9.00
CA LEU A 56 5.14 16.60 7.81
C LEU A 56 4.02 17.67 7.86
N GLY A 57 4.16 18.70 8.70
CA GLY A 57 3.15 19.77 8.82
C GLY A 57 2.78 20.40 7.47
N HIS A 58 3.75 20.53 6.57
CA HIS A 58 3.53 21.03 5.21
C HIS A 58 2.53 20.18 4.41
N HIS A 59 2.48 18.85 4.60
CA HIS A 59 1.49 17.99 3.93
C HIS A 59 0.09 18.11 4.54
N ALA A 60 -0.03 18.57 5.80
CA ALA A 60 -1.32 18.85 6.40
C ALA A 60 -1.95 20.15 5.87
N GLU A 61 -1.11 21.15 5.63
CA GLU A 61 -1.49 22.46 5.07
C GLU A 61 -1.67 22.41 3.55
N HIS A 62 -0.75 21.76 2.85
CA HIS A 62 -0.71 21.64 1.39
C HIS A 62 -0.63 20.16 0.98
N PRO A 63 -1.77 19.45 0.94
CA PRO A 63 -1.78 18.02 0.65
C PRO A 63 -1.13 17.68 -0.70
N PRO A 64 -0.27 16.65 -0.78
CA PRO A 64 0.52 16.36 -1.96
C PRO A 64 -0.34 15.82 -3.11
N ALA A 65 -0.20 16.40 -4.30
CA ALA A 65 -0.83 15.93 -5.54
C ALA A 65 0.07 14.98 -6.36
N GLN A 66 1.36 14.89 -6.02
CA GLN A 66 2.37 14.11 -6.74
C GLN A 66 2.97 13.03 -5.85
N MET A 67 3.80 12.17 -6.44
CA MET A 67 4.60 11.19 -5.69
C MET A 67 5.44 11.91 -4.63
N VAL A 68 5.49 11.40 -3.42
CA VAL A 68 6.23 11.93 -2.27
C VAL A 68 7.45 11.06 -1.96
N PRO A 69 8.46 11.56 -1.22
CA PRO A 69 9.50 10.71 -0.65
C PRO A 69 8.88 9.59 0.19
N GLU A 70 9.32 8.34 0.02
CA GLU A 70 8.79 7.22 0.81
C GLU A 70 9.11 7.37 2.31
N ASP A 71 10.17 8.11 2.64
CA ASP A 71 10.55 8.40 4.01
C ASP A 71 9.50 9.22 4.77
N ASP A 72 8.76 10.08 4.08
CA ASP A 72 7.64 10.83 4.67
C ASP A 72 6.56 9.88 5.19
N VAL A 73 6.24 8.85 4.39
CA VAL A 73 5.26 7.83 4.78
C VAL A 73 5.79 7.01 5.96
N ARG A 74 7.06 6.59 5.92
CA ARG A 74 7.69 5.86 7.02
C ARG A 74 7.64 6.66 8.33
N ARG A 75 8.02 7.94 8.29
CA ARG A 75 8.00 8.85 9.44
C ARG A 75 6.58 9.07 9.98
N LEU A 76 5.60 9.24 9.10
CA LEU A 76 4.20 9.37 9.48
C LEU A 76 3.73 8.16 10.29
N PHE A 77 3.98 6.95 9.78
CA PHE A 77 3.48 5.73 10.40
C PHE A 77 4.20 5.42 11.72
N ALA A 78 5.51 5.67 11.80
CA ALA A 78 6.26 5.61 13.06
C ALA A 78 5.74 6.63 14.08
N GLY A 79 5.40 7.85 13.63
CA GLY A 79 4.85 8.89 14.50
C GLY A 79 3.43 8.61 14.99
N LEU A 80 2.58 7.94 14.18
CA LEU A 80 1.27 7.45 14.62
C LEU A 80 1.42 6.52 15.82
N ASP A 81 2.28 5.50 15.69
CA ASP A 81 2.51 4.50 16.73
C ASP A 81 3.09 5.13 18.00
N ALA A 82 4.14 5.96 17.86
CA ALA A 82 4.80 6.61 18.98
C ALA A 82 3.89 7.56 19.78
N ARG A 83 2.86 8.15 19.15
CA ARG A 83 2.01 9.19 19.78
C ARG A 83 0.65 8.68 20.22
N LEU A 84 0.08 7.73 19.50
CA LEU A 84 -1.26 7.20 19.77
C LEU A 84 -1.22 5.82 20.44
N GLY A 85 -0.07 5.14 20.39
CA GLY A 85 0.06 3.73 20.75
C GLY A 85 -0.46 2.80 19.66
N ALA A 86 0.02 1.56 19.71
CA ALA A 86 -0.19 0.56 18.65
C ALA A 86 -1.66 0.36 18.27
N THR A 87 -2.57 0.22 19.24
CA THR A 87 -3.99 -0.05 18.97
C THR A 87 -4.68 1.09 18.23
N ALA A 88 -4.45 2.34 18.64
CA ALA A 88 -5.08 3.49 18.00
C ALA A 88 -4.44 3.78 16.64
N ALA A 89 -3.12 3.62 16.53
CA ALA A 89 -2.40 3.72 15.27
C ALA A 89 -2.89 2.69 14.24
N ASP A 90 -3.07 1.43 14.66
CA ASP A 90 -3.63 0.35 13.82
C ASP A 90 -5.02 0.71 13.28
N ALA A 91 -5.91 1.22 14.14
CA ALA A 91 -7.24 1.63 13.74
C ALA A 91 -7.24 2.78 12.71
N ILE A 92 -6.37 3.79 12.91
CA ILE A 92 -6.20 4.89 11.95
C ILE A 92 -5.65 4.38 10.62
N GLN A 93 -4.61 3.56 10.66
CA GLN A 93 -4.01 2.97 9.46
C GLN A 93 -5.05 2.15 8.68
N ARG A 94 -5.82 1.30 9.38
CA ARG A 94 -6.84 0.46 8.75
C ARG A 94 -7.93 1.29 8.08
N ASP A 95 -8.42 2.34 8.73
CA ASP A 95 -9.39 3.27 8.13
C ASP A 95 -8.80 4.00 6.90
N ALA A 96 -7.57 4.50 7.01
CA ALA A 96 -6.85 5.12 5.90
C ALA A 96 -6.67 4.15 4.71
N GLY A 97 -6.43 2.88 4.98
CA GLY A 97 -6.39 1.83 3.96
C GLY A 97 -7.74 1.64 3.26
N LEU A 98 -8.82 1.55 4.02
CA LEU A 98 -10.19 1.44 3.47
C LEU A 98 -10.58 2.67 2.64
N ARG A 99 -10.21 3.88 3.10
CA ARG A 99 -10.34 5.13 2.33
C ARG A 99 -9.54 5.09 1.03
N THR A 100 -8.32 4.57 1.08
CA THR A 100 -7.48 4.38 -0.12
C THR A 100 -8.15 3.45 -1.12
N ALA A 101 -8.74 2.33 -0.68
CA ALA A 101 -9.49 1.45 -1.56
C ALA A 101 -10.66 2.18 -2.25
N ARG A 102 -11.43 2.98 -1.51
CA ARG A 102 -12.51 3.82 -2.08
C ARG A 102 -11.97 4.83 -3.10
N TYR A 103 -10.87 5.50 -2.78
CA TYR A 103 -10.20 6.42 -3.70
C TYR A 103 -9.80 5.71 -5.00
N LEU A 104 -9.18 4.52 -4.90
CA LEU A 104 -8.74 3.75 -6.07
C LEU A 104 -9.93 3.32 -6.95
N LEU A 105 -11.02 2.87 -6.35
CA LEU A 105 -12.25 2.52 -7.06
C LEU A 105 -12.85 3.71 -7.82
N ALA A 106 -12.81 4.91 -7.22
CA ALA A 106 -13.38 6.10 -7.83
C ALA A 106 -12.48 6.74 -8.91
N HIS A 107 -11.15 6.64 -8.77
CA HIS A 107 -10.23 7.46 -9.58
C HIS A 107 -9.20 6.66 -10.37
N ARG A 108 -8.97 5.39 -10.06
CA ARG A 108 -7.88 4.58 -10.65
C ARG A 108 -8.34 3.27 -11.29
N ILE A 109 -9.53 2.79 -10.96
CA ILE A 109 -10.13 1.59 -11.53
C ILE A 109 -11.36 2.04 -12.35
N PRO A 110 -11.30 2.04 -13.69
CA PRO A 110 -12.42 2.48 -14.52
C PRO A 110 -13.70 1.68 -14.23
N GLY A 111 -14.84 2.36 -14.19
CA GLY A 111 -16.14 1.76 -13.89
C GLY A 111 -16.47 0.49 -14.67
N PRO A 112 -16.25 0.44 -16.01
CA PRO A 112 -16.45 -0.78 -16.79
C PRO A 112 -15.55 -1.94 -16.35
N ALA A 113 -14.28 -1.67 -16.04
CA ALA A 113 -13.35 -2.69 -15.56
C ALA A 113 -13.80 -3.24 -14.18
N ALA A 114 -14.23 -2.37 -13.27
CA ALA A 114 -14.78 -2.78 -11.99
C ALA A 114 -16.05 -3.62 -12.16
N ALA A 115 -16.93 -3.27 -13.10
CA ALA A 115 -18.15 -4.04 -13.40
C ALA A 115 -17.82 -5.44 -13.93
N ILE A 116 -16.87 -5.56 -14.86
CA ILE A 116 -16.39 -6.86 -15.38
C ILE A 116 -15.84 -7.71 -14.23
N LEU A 117 -14.99 -7.14 -13.38
CA LEU A 117 -14.41 -7.88 -12.25
C LEU A 117 -15.49 -8.43 -11.30
N ARG A 118 -16.52 -7.63 -11.00
CA ARG A 118 -17.64 -8.05 -10.14
C ARG A 118 -18.50 -9.17 -10.74
N TRP A 119 -18.54 -9.29 -12.06
CA TRP A 119 -19.31 -10.32 -12.75
C TRP A 119 -18.55 -11.65 -12.88
N LEU A 120 -17.22 -11.58 -12.93
CA LEU A 120 -16.38 -12.77 -13.07
C LEU A 120 -16.38 -13.63 -11.78
N PRO A 121 -16.17 -14.95 -11.90
CA PRO A 121 -15.89 -15.80 -10.74
C PRO A 121 -14.70 -15.26 -9.96
N ALA A 122 -14.83 -15.21 -8.63
CA ALA A 122 -13.86 -14.56 -7.75
C ALA A 122 -12.39 -14.97 -7.97
N PRO A 123 -12.04 -16.26 -8.24
CA PRO A 123 -10.65 -16.65 -8.52
C PRO A 123 -10.10 -16.09 -9.84
N VAL A 124 -10.95 -15.81 -10.82
CA VAL A 124 -10.58 -15.19 -12.10
C VAL A 124 -10.43 -13.69 -11.90
N ALA A 125 -11.41 -13.06 -11.26
CA ALA A 125 -11.38 -11.64 -10.91
C ALA A 125 -10.13 -11.30 -10.08
N ALA A 126 -9.79 -12.12 -9.08
CA ALA A 126 -8.62 -11.95 -8.23
C ALA A 126 -7.32 -11.98 -9.06
N ARG A 127 -7.18 -12.94 -9.98
CA ARG A 127 -5.99 -13.02 -10.84
C ARG A 127 -5.84 -11.80 -11.72
N LEU A 128 -6.93 -11.31 -12.33
CA LEU A 128 -6.90 -10.12 -13.18
C LEU A 128 -6.58 -8.86 -12.37
N LEU A 129 -7.25 -8.68 -11.22
CA LEU A 129 -7.04 -7.56 -10.32
C LEU A 129 -5.58 -7.50 -9.84
N PHE A 130 -5.06 -8.59 -9.29
CA PHE A 130 -3.71 -8.58 -8.73
C PHE A 130 -2.60 -8.53 -9.79
N ARG A 131 -2.85 -9.03 -11.01
CA ARG A 131 -1.98 -8.73 -12.17
C ARG A 131 -1.90 -7.24 -12.46
N ALA A 132 -3.03 -6.54 -12.45
CA ALA A 132 -3.07 -5.09 -12.65
C ALA A 132 -2.39 -4.34 -11.50
N ILE A 133 -2.67 -4.72 -10.25
CA ILE A 133 -2.02 -4.13 -9.06
C ILE A 133 -0.50 -4.28 -9.14
N ALA A 134 0.01 -5.47 -9.49
CA ALA A 134 1.45 -5.71 -9.61
C ALA A 134 2.13 -4.77 -10.61
N ARG A 135 1.48 -4.46 -11.74
CA ARG A 135 2.00 -3.50 -12.75
C ARG A 135 2.09 -2.07 -12.22
N HIS A 136 1.29 -1.71 -11.22
CA HIS A 136 1.27 -0.38 -10.61
C HIS A 136 1.89 -0.37 -9.20
N ALA A 137 2.57 -1.45 -8.81
CA ALA A 137 3.07 -1.62 -7.45
C ALA A 137 4.04 -0.54 -7.01
N TRP A 138 4.85 0.01 -7.93
CA TRP A 138 5.76 1.12 -7.65
C TRP A 138 5.06 2.33 -7.01
N THR A 139 3.76 2.54 -7.25
CA THR A 139 2.99 3.65 -6.68
C THR A 139 2.68 3.49 -5.18
N PHE A 140 2.75 2.28 -4.62
CA PHE A 140 2.45 2.05 -3.21
C PHE A 140 3.52 1.23 -2.48
N ALA A 141 4.36 0.48 -3.21
CA ALA A 141 5.48 -0.26 -2.63
C ALA A 141 6.76 0.58 -2.59
N GLY A 142 6.82 1.72 -3.29
CA GLY A 142 8.01 2.57 -3.35
C GLY A 142 9.22 1.79 -3.86
N SER A 143 10.32 1.79 -3.09
CA SER A 143 11.50 0.95 -3.32
C SER A 143 11.30 -0.55 -2.99
N GLY A 144 10.20 -0.90 -2.33
CA GLY A 144 9.85 -2.26 -1.97
C GLY A 144 9.47 -3.14 -3.15
N ARG A 145 9.38 -4.45 -2.91
CA ARG A 145 8.99 -5.46 -3.92
C ARG A 145 7.61 -5.98 -3.59
N PHE A 146 6.70 -5.91 -4.55
CA PHE A 146 5.35 -6.45 -4.43
C PHE A 146 5.23 -7.75 -5.20
N ASP A 147 4.78 -8.79 -4.51
CA ASP A 147 4.48 -10.08 -5.09
C ASP A 147 3.11 -10.56 -4.60
N TRP A 148 2.48 -11.45 -5.35
CA TRP A 148 1.24 -12.10 -4.94
C TRP A 148 1.11 -13.48 -5.56
N ARG A 149 0.30 -14.33 -4.95
CA ARG A 149 -0.09 -15.63 -5.51
C ARG A 149 -1.54 -15.97 -5.15
N PRO A 150 -2.30 -16.60 -6.06
CA PRO A 150 -3.60 -17.15 -5.72
C PRO A 150 -3.40 -18.35 -4.77
N VAL A 151 -4.31 -18.50 -3.83
CA VAL A 151 -4.36 -19.63 -2.88
C VAL A 151 -5.81 -20.14 -2.79
N PRO A 152 -6.04 -21.37 -2.32
CA PRO A 152 -7.40 -21.83 -2.08
C PRO A 152 -8.18 -20.84 -1.20
N GLY A 153 -9.34 -20.39 -1.68
CA GLY A 153 -10.21 -19.46 -0.96
C GLY A 153 -9.70 -18.00 -0.85
N GLY A 154 -8.60 -17.62 -1.53
CA GLY A 154 -8.04 -16.28 -1.35
C GLY A 154 -6.83 -15.90 -2.20
N VAL A 155 -6.15 -14.86 -1.76
CA VAL A 155 -4.89 -14.36 -2.32
C VAL A 155 -3.90 -14.15 -1.20
N HIS A 156 -2.66 -14.59 -1.39
CA HIS A 156 -1.55 -14.26 -0.51
C HIS A 156 -0.70 -13.19 -1.19
N ILE A 157 -0.43 -12.10 -0.49
CA ILE A 157 0.27 -10.91 -0.96
C ILE A 157 1.55 -10.74 -0.13
N ARG A 158 2.65 -10.31 -0.76
CA ARG A 158 3.92 -10.05 -0.09
C ARG A 158 4.47 -8.69 -0.51
N ILE A 159 5.01 -7.96 0.47
CA ILE A 159 5.71 -6.70 0.29
C ILE A 159 7.08 -6.80 0.98
N GLY A 160 8.12 -7.05 0.18
CA GLY A 160 9.51 -7.03 0.62
C GLY A 160 10.03 -5.59 0.75
N ALA A 161 10.93 -5.36 1.71
CA ALA A 161 11.45 -4.01 2.03
C ALA A 161 10.34 -2.95 2.16
N CYS A 162 9.22 -3.32 2.80
CA CYS A 162 7.99 -2.54 2.96
C CYS A 162 8.27 -1.09 3.38
N PRO A 163 7.86 -0.08 2.59
CA PRO A 163 8.19 1.32 2.87
C PRO A 163 7.50 1.85 4.13
N LEU A 164 6.39 1.23 4.57
CA LEU A 164 5.68 1.67 5.77
C LEU A 164 6.51 1.39 7.03
N CYS A 165 7.05 0.18 7.15
CA CYS A 165 7.58 -0.34 8.43
C CYS A 165 9.07 -0.71 8.40
N ARG A 166 9.76 -0.54 7.27
CA ARG A 166 11.20 -0.83 7.19
C ARG A 166 11.97 0.03 8.20
N GLY A 167 12.78 -0.63 9.04
CA GLY A 167 13.53 0.02 10.11
C GLY A 167 12.73 0.26 11.39
N THR A 168 11.46 -0.13 11.43
CA THR A 168 10.64 -0.16 12.65
C THR A 168 10.77 -1.51 13.34
N VAL A 169 10.65 -1.54 14.66
CA VAL A 169 10.54 -2.78 15.47
C VAL A 169 9.19 -2.78 16.19
N ALA A 170 8.45 -3.88 16.09
CA ALA A 170 7.14 -4.04 16.72
C ALA A 170 6.93 -5.49 17.19
N ALA A 171 6.14 -5.69 18.24
CA ALA A 171 5.84 -7.02 18.78
C ALA A 171 4.84 -7.82 17.93
N GLY A 172 4.10 -7.15 17.04
CA GLY A 172 3.02 -7.74 16.25
C GLY A 172 2.88 -7.12 14.85
N PRO A 173 1.77 -7.42 14.15
CA PRO A 173 1.41 -6.76 12.91
C PRO A 173 1.43 -5.23 13.04
N TRP A 174 1.82 -4.54 11.97
CA TRP A 174 2.05 -3.09 11.99
C TRP A 174 1.58 -2.38 10.73
N CYS A 175 1.36 -3.10 9.62
CA CYS A 175 1.01 -2.54 8.31
C CYS A 175 -0.50 -2.61 8.02
N ALA A 176 -1.33 -2.22 8.98
CA ALA A 176 -2.79 -2.29 8.85
C ALA A 176 -3.36 -1.45 7.69
N PHE A 177 -2.62 -0.43 7.24
CA PHE A 177 -2.97 0.32 6.04
C PHE A 177 -3.09 -0.55 4.79
N TYR A 178 -2.13 -1.45 4.56
CA TYR A 178 -2.22 -2.36 3.42
C TYR A 178 -3.33 -3.39 3.61
N ALA A 179 -3.49 -3.93 4.83
CA ALA A 179 -4.61 -4.83 5.13
C ALA A 179 -5.96 -4.16 4.83
N GLY A 180 -6.19 -2.93 5.32
CA GLY A 180 -7.40 -2.17 5.03
C GLY A 180 -7.60 -1.91 3.53
N THR A 181 -6.52 -1.59 2.80
CA THR A 181 -6.59 -1.35 1.34
C THR A 181 -6.98 -2.62 0.58
N PHE A 182 -6.32 -3.74 0.84
CA PHE A 182 -6.61 -5.01 0.16
C PHE A 182 -8.00 -5.55 0.53
N GLU A 183 -8.42 -5.40 1.79
CA GLU A 183 -9.77 -5.76 2.21
C GLU A 183 -10.83 -4.92 1.48
N GLY A 184 -10.67 -3.60 1.42
CA GLY A 184 -11.62 -2.72 0.75
C GLY A 184 -11.78 -3.05 -0.74
N LEU A 185 -10.66 -3.28 -1.44
CA LEU A 185 -10.69 -3.71 -2.84
C LEU A 185 -11.30 -5.10 -3.02
N GLY A 186 -10.91 -6.05 -2.16
CA GLY A 186 -11.45 -7.41 -2.17
C GLY A 186 -12.96 -7.45 -1.98
N ARG A 187 -13.48 -6.67 -1.02
CA ARG A 187 -14.93 -6.54 -0.78
C ARG A 187 -15.67 -5.95 -1.96
N ALA A 188 -15.11 -4.91 -2.57
CA ALA A 188 -15.76 -4.20 -3.65
C ALA A 188 -15.75 -4.95 -4.99
N LEU A 189 -14.71 -5.77 -5.25
CA LEU A 189 -14.45 -6.33 -6.58
C LEU A 189 -14.47 -7.85 -6.65
N LEU A 190 -14.29 -8.56 -5.53
CA LEU A 190 -14.10 -10.02 -5.54
C LEU A 190 -15.20 -10.75 -4.77
N ALA A 191 -15.42 -10.40 -3.51
CA ALA A 191 -16.41 -11.04 -2.65
C ALA A 191 -16.81 -10.13 -1.49
N PRO A 192 -18.10 -9.88 -1.22
CA PRO A 192 -18.54 -8.99 -0.13
C PRO A 192 -18.01 -9.39 1.26
N ALA A 193 -17.80 -10.70 1.48
CA ALA A 193 -17.27 -11.25 2.73
C ALA A 193 -15.74 -11.22 2.82
N ALA A 194 -15.04 -10.60 1.87
CA ALA A 194 -13.59 -10.60 1.86
C ALA A 194 -13.00 -9.94 3.12
N THR A 195 -11.92 -10.51 3.63
CA THR A 195 -11.17 -9.99 4.79
C THR A 195 -9.68 -10.06 4.52
N ALA A 196 -8.93 -9.04 4.95
CA ALA A 196 -7.48 -9.05 4.84
C ALA A 196 -6.82 -8.84 6.20
N ARG A 197 -5.80 -9.67 6.46
CA ARG A 197 -4.97 -9.60 7.67
C ARG A 197 -3.49 -9.70 7.31
N GLU A 198 -2.65 -8.99 8.06
CA GLU A 198 -1.20 -9.19 8.01
C GLU A 198 -0.85 -10.43 8.83
N VAL A 199 -0.05 -11.34 8.26
CA VAL A 199 0.33 -12.63 8.86
C VAL A 199 1.82 -12.70 9.18
N ARG A 200 2.65 -11.94 8.46
CA ARG A 200 4.06 -11.71 8.74
C ARG A 200 4.38 -10.23 8.53
N CYS A 201 5.32 -9.69 9.31
CA CYS A 201 5.67 -8.28 9.26
C CYS A 201 7.17 -8.08 9.38
N LEU A 202 7.75 -7.24 8.52
CA LEU A 202 9.16 -6.85 8.63
C LEU A 202 9.47 -6.21 9.99
N ALA A 203 8.54 -5.45 10.56
CA ALA A 203 8.74 -4.84 11.87
C ALA A 203 8.82 -5.85 13.02
N ARG A 204 8.27 -7.06 12.84
CA ARG A 204 8.41 -8.17 13.78
C ARG A 204 9.72 -8.95 13.58
N GLY A 205 10.49 -8.63 12.55
CA GLY A 205 11.69 -9.35 12.15
C GLY A 205 11.47 -10.46 11.12
N ASP A 206 10.26 -10.57 10.53
CA ASP A 206 10.04 -11.49 9.40
C ASP A 206 10.75 -11.00 8.14
N ALA A 207 10.93 -11.88 7.13
CA ALA A 207 11.61 -11.52 5.88
C ALA A 207 10.83 -10.55 4.97
N ALA A 208 9.52 -10.38 5.18
CA ALA A 208 8.65 -9.44 4.45
C ALA A 208 7.34 -9.19 5.22
N CYS A 209 6.61 -8.17 4.81
CA CYS A 209 5.20 -8.04 5.16
C CYS A 209 4.37 -8.96 4.26
N GLU A 210 3.57 -9.83 4.86
CA GLU A 210 2.73 -10.80 4.15
C GLU A 210 1.28 -10.64 4.58
N PHE A 211 0.37 -10.62 3.60
CA PHE A 211 -1.06 -10.40 3.82
C PHE A 211 -1.90 -11.53 3.24
N ALA A 212 -2.81 -12.01 4.06
CA ALA A 212 -3.79 -13.02 3.74
C ALA A 212 -5.13 -12.34 3.40
N LEU A 213 -5.50 -12.33 2.12
CA LEU A 213 -6.83 -11.91 1.66
C LEU A 213 -7.72 -13.16 1.49
N ALA A 214 -8.66 -13.35 2.40
CA ALA A 214 -9.68 -14.39 2.32
C ALA A 214 -10.91 -13.88 1.55
N LEU A 215 -11.51 -14.72 0.71
CA LEU A 215 -12.74 -14.40 -0.03
C LEU A 215 -14.00 -15.04 0.56
N ALA A 216 -13.83 -15.98 1.50
CA ALA A 216 -14.91 -16.63 2.23
C ALA A 216 -14.75 -16.41 3.75
N PRO A 217 -15.86 -16.37 4.52
CA PRO A 217 -15.82 -16.31 5.97
C PRO A 217 -15.03 -17.49 6.55
N GLY A 218 -14.15 -17.25 7.52
CA GLY A 218 -13.35 -18.29 8.17
C GLY A 218 -12.27 -18.94 7.28
N GLY A 219 -12.14 -18.55 6.02
CA GLY A 219 -11.08 -19.00 5.13
C GLY A 219 -9.74 -18.44 5.58
N ALA A 220 -8.95 -19.20 6.33
CA ALA A 220 -7.55 -18.88 6.47
C ALA A 220 -6.86 -19.29 5.15
N PRO A 221 -6.29 -18.37 4.35
CA PRO A 221 -5.33 -18.78 3.34
C PRO A 221 -4.10 -19.37 4.07
N SER A 222 -4.16 -20.65 4.40
CA SER A 222 -3.06 -21.38 4.98
C SER A 222 -2.13 -21.78 3.85
N ARG A 223 -1.08 -20.98 3.66
CA ARG A 223 0.29 -21.42 3.39
C ARG A 223 1.16 -20.16 3.43
N ALA A 224 2.13 -20.15 4.33
CA ALA A 224 3.22 -19.18 4.36
C ALA A 224 3.87 -19.07 2.97
N TRP A 225 4.45 -17.92 2.63
CA TRP A 225 5.00 -17.61 1.29
C TRP A 225 6.05 -18.59 0.73
N GLU A 226 6.43 -19.64 1.47
CA GLU A 226 7.29 -20.76 1.05
C GLU A 226 7.03 -21.23 -0.39
#